data_AF-A0A9D5QG60-F1
#
_entry.id   AF-A0A9D5QG60-F1
#
_cell.length_a   1.000
_cell.length_b   1.000
_cell.length_c   1.000
_cell.angle_alpha   90.00
_cell.angle_beta   90.00
_cell.angle_gamma   90.00
#
_symmetry.space_group_name_H-M   'P 1'
#
loop_
_entity.id
_entity.type
_entity.pdbx_description
1 polymer ?
#
loop_
_entity_poly.entity_id
_entity_poly.type
_entity_poly.pdbx_seq_one_letter_code
_entity_poly.pdbx_strand_id
1 'polypeptide(L)'
;MKKSWIFVFVCSLGLLTPAATQVVTFNSPSPWMSLRSTEVAVKTLLDTAKLENKPVRFVLYKVVNGRKASLGSQTARATQYSHDFVLGKVASGALGGTDYLRIEWSVSGKDEAGTLEPFGVLIVDSGKVDTVAVGTHVEELSMASAGKMLTSDDFITVGKHKFGVLWTRETLGIVIKKGPREPLTFSFDGKNGKSAFLSYPDRFVSFFPEGDSIRAYHHARAVSDTGILYTEKEWLNKITVSAGGDLVLVSVPWYDTGIIPFDGRIVGFAAFAEDQASEPAGAKRRIPGTWGDLVLVGGPKEPSEEIN
;
A
#
# COMPACT_ATOMS: atom_id res chain seq x y z
N MET A 1 -38.80 -2.54 61.17
CA MET A 1 -37.86 -1.84 60.28
C MET A 1 -37.82 -2.56 58.94
N LYS A 2 -38.54 -2.07 57.92
CA LYS A 2 -38.52 -2.62 56.55
C LYS A 2 -37.52 -1.79 55.73
N LYS A 3 -36.46 -2.42 55.22
CA LYS A 3 -35.50 -1.78 54.31
C LYS A 3 -36.07 -1.80 52.90
N SER A 4 -36.42 -0.64 52.35
CA SER A 4 -36.69 -0.46 50.93
C SER A 4 -35.36 -0.37 50.17
N TRP A 5 -35.20 -1.19 49.14
CA TRP A 5 -34.10 -1.11 48.19
C TRP A 5 -34.58 -0.31 46.97
N ILE A 6 -33.93 0.81 46.67
CA ILE A 6 -34.14 1.57 45.44
C ILE A 6 -33.17 1.00 44.41
N PHE A 7 -33.69 0.35 43.37
CA PHE A 7 -32.92 0.02 42.17
C PHE A 7 -32.93 1.23 41.25
N VAL A 8 -31.77 1.86 41.08
CA VAL A 8 -31.54 2.87 40.03
C VAL A 8 -31.14 2.12 38.77
N PHE A 9 -32.05 2.06 37.79
CA PHE A 9 -31.76 1.54 36.47
C PHE A 9 -31.10 2.65 35.66
N VAL A 10 -29.77 2.62 35.53
CA VAL A 10 -29.04 3.51 34.61
C VAL A 10 -29.21 2.92 33.21
N CYS A 11 -30.17 3.46 32.46
CA CYS A 11 -30.36 3.14 31.06
C CYS A 11 -29.26 3.87 30.28
N SER A 12 -28.15 3.17 30.01
CA SER A 12 -27.10 3.62 29.11
C SER A 12 -27.69 3.71 27.70
N LEU A 13 -28.23 4.87 27.32
CA LEU A 13 -28.56 5.18 25.93
C LEU A 13 -27.24 5.18 25.14
N GLY A 14 -26.88 4.01 24.60
CA GLY A 14 -25.83 3.89 23.62
C GLY A 14 -26.26 4.68 22.39
N LEU A 15 -25.70 5.88 22.24
CA LEU A 15 -25.74 6.62 20.99
C LEU A 15 -25.04 5.76 19.94
N LEU A 16 -25.84 4.99 19.19
CA LEU A 16 -25.43 4.39 17.93
C LEU A 16 -25.17 5.56 16.97
N THR A 17 -23.92 6.02 16.90
CA THR A 17 -23.51 6.94 15.85
C THR A 17 -23.70 6.21 14.53
N PRO A 18 -24.51 6.73 13.59
CA PRO A 18 -24.66 6.10 12.29
C PRO A 18 -23.29 6.02 11.63
N ALA A 19 -22.91 4.82 11.18
CA ALA A 19 -21.73 4.63 10.37
C ALA A 19 -21.88 5.51 9.12
N ALA A 20 -21.11 6.60 9.06
CA ALA A 20 -21.11 7.51 7.93
C ALA A 20 -20.78 6.69 6.68
N THR A 21 -21.78 6.47 5.81
CA THR A 21 -21.59 5.62 4.66
C THR A 21 -20.79 6.39 3.62
N GLN A 22 -19.59 5.90 3.29
CA GLN A 22 -18.70 6.56 2.32
C GLN A 22 -19.33 6.54 0.93
N VAL A 23 -19.65 7.74 0.41
CA VAL A 23 -20.25 7.94 -0.92
C VAL A 23 -19.18 7.99 -2.02
N VAL A 24 -17.97 8.41 -1.66
CA VAL A 24 -16.77 8.31 -2.47
C VAL A 24 -15.84 7.34 -1.77
N THR A 25 -15.58 6.20 -2.42
CA THR A 25 -14.56 5.26 -1.97
C THR A 25 -13.35 5.46 -2.85
N PHE A 26 -12.21 5.68 -2.24
CA PHE A 26 -10.98 5.70 -2.99
C PHE A 26 -10.37 4.28 -2.96
N ASN A 27 -9.89 3.76 -4.10
CA ASN A 27 -9.58 2.33 -4.21
C ASN A 27 -8.48 1.87 -3.24
N SER A 28 -8.65 0.71 -2.60
CA SER A 28 -7.55 -0.02 -1.96
C SER A 28 -6.70 -0.66 -3.06
N PRO A 29 -5.35 -0.69 -2.94
CA PRO A 29 -4.55 -0.39 -1.79
C PRO A 29 -4.04 1.04 -1.84
N SER A 30 -4.58 1.92 -2.69
CA SER A 30 -4.28 3.34 -2.63
C SER A 30 -5.36 4.25 -3.18
N PRO A 31 -5.85 5.19 -2.35
CA PRO A 31 -6.92 6.08 -2.72
C PRO A 31 -6.58 7.04 -3.87
N TRP A 32 -5.35 7.00 -4.36
CA TRP A 32 -4.85 7.77 -5.49
C TRP A 32 -3.53 7.14 -5.98
N MET A 33 -3.09 7.49 -7.18
CA MET A 33 -1.83 7.06 -7.78
C MET A 33 -0.97 8.27 -8.18
N SER A 34 0.27 8.39 -7.74
CA SER A 34 1.19 9.35 -8.35
C SER A 34 1.66 8.83 -9.72
N LEU A 35 1.52 9.65 -10.77
CA LEU A 35 2.12 9.37 -12.08
C LEU A 35 3.40 10.19 -12.20
N ARG A 36 4.56 9.58 -11.96
CA ARG A 36 5.88 10.26 -12.01
C ARG A 36 6.00 11.41 -10.98
N SER A 37 7.23 11.85 -10.72
CA SER A 37 7.65 12.74 -9.60
C SER A 37 6.99 14.11 -9.49
N THR A 38 6.06 14.46 -10.36
CA THR A 38 5.46 15.78 -10.42
C THR A 38 3.95 15.77 -10.48
N GLU A 39 3.26 14.62 -10.52
CA GLU A 39 1.80 14.59 -10.70
C GLU A 39 1.10 13.66 -9.71
N VAL A 40 -0.04 14.13 -9.20
CA VAL A 40 -0.95 13.31 -8.41
C VAL A 40 -2.11 12.92 -9.32
N ALA A 41 -2.24 11.64 -9.62
CA ALA A 41 -3.45 11.06 -10.19
C ALA A 41 -4.30 10.42 -9.09
N VAL A 42 -5.60 10.36 -9.29
CA VAL A 42 -6.53 9.79 -8.32
C VAL A 42 -7.35 8.72 -9.02
N LYS A 43 -7.54 7.59 -8.32
CA LYS A 43 -8.45 6.52 -8.70
C LYS A 43 -9.58 6.46 -7.68
N THR A 44 -10.79 6.74 -8.11
CA THR A 44 -11.97 6.82 -7.23
C THR A 44 -13.07 5.90 -7.72
N LEU A 45 -13.75 5.27 -6.77
CA LEU A 45 -15.06 4.67 -6.97
C LEU A 45 -16.14 5.59 -6.42
N LEU A 46 -17.16 5.85 -7.23
CA LEU A 46 -18.28 6.69 -6.89
C LEU A 46 -19.52 5.82 -6.67
N ASP A 47 -20.17 5.95 -5.51
CA ASP A 47 -21.47 5.32 -5.26
C ASP A 47 -22.55 6.07 -6.05
N THR A 48 -22.71 5.70 -7.32
CA THR A 48 -23.60 6.37 -8.27
C THR A 48 -25.07 6.33 -7.82
N ALA A 49 -25.46 5.31 -7.05
CA ALA A 49 -26.80 5.19 -6.49
C ALA A 49 -27.09 6.27 -5.44
N LYS A 50 -26.10 6.64 -4.62
CA LYS A 50 -26.23 7.72 -3.63
C LYS A 50 -25.94 9.10 -4.21
N LEU A 51 -25.11 9.16 -5.24
CA LEU A 51 -24.71 10.41 -5.86
C LEU A 51 -25.75 10.93 -6.86
N GLU A 52 -26.67 10.10 -7.35
CA GLU A 52 -27.75 10.51 -8.26
C GLU A 52 -27.23 11.33 -9.46
N ASN A 53 -26.11 10.89 -10.05
CA ASN A 53 -25.40 11.57 -11.14
C ASN A 53 -24.90 13.00 -10.82
N LYS A 54 -24.85 13.42 -9.55
CA LYS A 54 -24.31 14.72 -9.16
C LYS A 54 -22.80 14.78 -9.44
N PRO A 55 -22.27 15.91 -9.91
CA PRO A 55 -20.84 16.10 -10.07
C PRO A 55 -20.12 16.04 -8.72
N VAL A 56 -19.01 15.31 -8.67
CA VAL A 56 -18.09 15.26 -7.54
C VAL A 56 -16.84 16.03 -7.92
N ARG A 57 -16.56 17.11 -7.19
CA ARG A 57 -15.38 17.94 -7.38
C ARG A 57 -14.27 17.44 -6.47
N PHE A 58 -13.08 17.30 -7.02
CA PHE A 58 -11.85 16.95 -6.32
C PHE A 58 -10.85 18.10 -6.47
N VAL A 59 -10.18 18.48 -5.38
CA VAL A 59 -9.19 19.56 -5.37
C VAL A 59 -7.94 19.10 -4.67
N LEU A 60 -6.79 19.25 -5.32
CA LEU A 60 -5.47 19.03 -4.73
C LEU A 60 -4.96 20.33 -4.14
N TYR A 61 -4.63 20.32 -2.86
CA TYR A 61 -4.02 21.42 -2.13
C TYR A 61 -2.60 21.07 -1.72
N LYS A 62 -1.75 22.10 -1.71
CA LYS A 62 -0.52 22.17 -0.94
C LYS A 62 -0.81 22.90 0.37
N VAL A 63 -0.43 22.33 1.49
CA VAL A 63 -0.49 22.93 2.82
C VAL A 63 0.93 23.26 3.24
N VAL A 64 1.21 24.53 3.51
CA VAL A 64 2.52 25.00 3.99
C VAL A 64 2.29 25.91 5.17
N ASN A 65 2.84 25.57 6.35
CA ASN A 65 2.62 26.31 7.59
C ASN A 65 1.13 26.61 7.85
N GLY A 66 0.27 25.60 7.66
CA GLY A 66 -1.18 25.70 7.84
C GLY A 66 -1.95 26.45 6.73
N ARG A 67 -1.26 27.05 5.76
CA ARG A 67 -1.90 27.77 4.64
C ARG A 67 -2.12 26.83 3.46
N LYS A 68 -3.36 26.77 2.96
CA LYS A 68 -3.74 25.95 1.80
C LYS A 68 -3.59 26.75 0.49
N ALA A 69 -2.93 26.16 -0.50
CA ALA A 69 -2.84 26.65 -1.87
C ALA A 69 -3.31 25.57 -2.85
N SER A 70 -4.29 25.88 -3.70
CA SER A 70 -4.79 24.92 -4.70
C SER A 70 -3.74 24.69 -5.79
N LEU A 71 -3.44 23.42 -6.07
CA LEU A 71 -2.54 23.00 -7.15
C LEU A 71 -3.29 22.54 -8.41
N GLY A 72 -4.55 22.12 -8.25
CA GLY A 72 -5.36 21.64 -9.36
C GLY A 72 -6.70 21.09 -8.89
N SER A 73 -7.63 20.92 -9.81
CA SER A 73 -8.94 20.34 -9.52
C SER A 73 -9.50 19.60 -10.72
N GLN A 74 -10.29 18.56 -10.45
CA GLN A 74 -11.05 17.82 -11.44
C GLN A 74 -12.49 17.65 -10.97
N THR A 75 -13.40 17.47 -11.91
CA THR A 75 -14.81 17.16 -11.61
C THR A 75 -15.19 15.88 -12.33
N ALA A 76 -15.53 14.85 -11.56
CA ALA A 76 -16.07 13.61 -12.09
C ALA A 76 -17.60 13.68 -12.08
N ARG A 77 -18.25 13.19 -13.13
CA ARG A 77 -19.70 12.97 -13.11
C ARG A 77 -19.95 11.55 -12.64
N ALA A 78 -20.83 11.37 -11.65
CA ALA A 78 -21.19 10.06 -11.10
C ALA A 78 -22.05 9.19 -12.05
N THR A 79 -21.80 9.28 -13.36
CA THR A 79 -22.39 8.40 -14.38
C THR A 79 -21.57 7.13 -14.58
N GLN A 80 -20.30 7.13 -14.12
CA GLN A 80 -19.43 5.96 -14.11
C GLN A 80 -19.07 5.63 -12.66
N TYR A 81 -18.96 4.33 -12.38
CA TYR A 81 -18.64 3.85 -11.03
C TYR A 81 -17.16 4.00 -10.68
N SER A 82 -16.27 4.12 -11.68
CA SER A 82 -14.83 4.25 -11.53
C SER A 82 -14.28 5.38 -12.38
N HIS A 83 -13.37 6.17 -11.81
CA HIS A 83 -12.69 7.26 -12.49
C HIS A 83 -11.19 7.27 -12.16
N ASP A 84 -10.39 7.47 -13.21
CA ASP A 84 -8.94 7.65 -13.14
C ASP A 84 -8.59 9.00 -13.79
N PHE A 85 -7.98 9.93 -13.04
CA PHE A 85 -7.60 11.24 -13.60
C PHE A 85 -6.40 11.87 -12.88
N VAL A 86 -5.67 12.73 -13.58
CA VAL A 86 -4.60 13.55 -13.01
C VAL A 86 -5.20 14.81 -12.36
N LEU A 87 -5.01 14.98 -11.05
CA LEU A 87 -5.51 16.13 -10.30
C LEU A 87 -4.68 17.40 -10.51
N GLY A 88 -3.37 17.25 -10.65
CA GLY A 88 -2.50 18.41 -10.85
C GLY A 88 -1.02 18.08 -10.69
N LYS A 89 -0.20 19.08 -11.02
CA LYS A 89 1.24 19.02 -10.88
C LYS A 89 1.68 19.53 -9.50
N VAL A 90 2.49 18.74 -8.80
CA VAL A 90 3.21 19.12 -7.60
C VAL A 90 4.52 19.76 -8.04
N ALA A 91 4.48 21.05 -8.33
CA ALA A 91 5.65 21.81 -8.81
C ALA A 91 6.65 22.17 -7.71
N SER A 92 6.60 21.52 -6.54
CA SER A 92 7.36 21.95 -5.36
C SER A 92 8.37 20.91 -4.88
N GLY A 93 9.42 21.42 -4.21
CA GLY A 93 10.41 20.67 -3.45
C GLY A 93 9.81 19.68 -2.43
N ALA A 94 10.68 19.01 -1.67
CA ALA A 94 10.25 18.08 -0.62
C ALA A 94 9.20 18.70 0.32
N LEU A 95 8.17 17.93 0.67
CA LEU A 95 7.10 18.24 1.61
C LEU A 95 7.11 17.19 2.73
N GLY A 96 7.21 17.64 3.97
CA GLY A 96 7.17 16.81 5.17
C GLY A 96 6.94 17.65 6.41
N GLY A 97 6.77 16.99 7.57
CA GLY A 97 6.47 17.70 8.82
C GLY A 97 5.11 18.40 8.73
N THR A 98 5.08 19.71 8.91
CA THR A 98 3.86 20.55 8.81
C THR A 98 3.46 20.89 7.38
N ASP A 99 4.30 20.55 6.41
CA ASP A 99 4.07 20.82 4.99
C ASP A 99 3.68 19.53 4.26
N TYR A 100 2.52 19.50 3.63
CA TYR A 100 1.95 18.30 3.03
C TYR A 100 0.97 18.63 1.90
N LEU A 101 0.61 17.65 1.09
CA LEU A 101 -0.50 17.77 0.15
C LEU A 101 -1.79 17.22 0.78
N ARG A 102 -2.94 17.70 0.31
CA ARG A 102 -4.28 17.31 0.76
C ARG A 102 -5.21 17.24 -0.45
N ILE A 103 -6.07 16.23 -0.50
CA ILE A 103 -7.14 16.14 -1.49
C ILE A 103 -8.43 16.39 -0.74
N GLU A 104 -9.22 17.36 -1.20
CA GLU A 104 -10.60 17.54 -0.75
C GLU A 104 -11.53 17.09 -1.86
N TRP A 105 -12.66 16.50 -1.49
CA TRP A 105 -13.75 16.19 -2.40
C TRP A 105 -15.08 16.67 -1.85
N SER A 106 -15.99 17.03 -2.75
CA SER A 106 -17.33 17.52 -2.41
C SER A 106 -18.33 17.18 -3.51
N VAL A 107 -19.56 16.85 -3.13
CA VAL A 107 -20.67 16.58 -4.05
C VAL A 107 -21.44 17.88 -4.31
N SER A 108 -21.66 18.23 -5.58
CA SER A 108 -22.38 19.46 -5.92
C SER A 108 -23.84 19.41 -5.48
N GLY A 109 -24.26 20.39 -4.68
CA GLY A 109 -25.64 20.53 -4.21
C GLY A 109 -26.03 19.54 -3.10
N LYS A 110 -25.05 18.90 -2.44
CA LYS A 110 -25.25 18.12 -1.22
C LYS A 110 -24.18 18.48 -0.18
N ASP A 111 -24.42 18.12 1.07
CA ASP A 111 -23.48 18.36 2.18
C ASP A 111 -22.39 17.28 2.29
N GLU A 112 -22.37 16.28 1.40
CA GLU A 112 -21.31 15.26 1.43
C GLU A 112 -19.99 15.80 0.88
N ALA A 113 -18.98 15.74 1.74
CA ALA A 113 -17.62 16.07 1.43
C ALA A 113 -16.67 15.19 2.24
N GLY A 114 -15.41 15.17 1.84
CA GLY A 114 -14.38 14.48 2.59
C GLY A 114 -13.00 14.95 2.20
N THR A 115 -12.03 14.43 2.94
CA THR A 115 -10.63 14.83 2.78
C THR A 115 -9.75 13.61 2.85
N LEU A 116 -8.62 13.71 2.16
CA LEU A 116 -7.55 12.76 2.26
C LEU A 116 -6.27 13.54 2.50
N GLU A 117 -5.70 13.35 3.69
CA GLU A 117 -4.49 14.02 4.16
C GLU A 117 -3.81 13.16 5.24
N PRO A 118 -2.52 13.40 5.54
CA PRO A 118 -1.56 14.24 4.80
C PRO A 118 -0.70 13.44 3.80
N PHE A 119 -0.26 14.10 2.70
CA PHE A 119 0.71 13.55 1.75
C PHE A 119 2.07 14.25 1.84
N GLY A 120 3.12 13.53 2.21
CA GLY A 120 4.50 14.03 2.08
C GLY A 120 5.07 13.74 0.69
N VAL A 121 6.08 14.51 0.29
CA VAL A 121 6.88 14.34 -0.92
C VAL A 121 8.34 14.39 -0.53
N LEU A 122 9.12 13.38 -0.85
CA LEU A 122 10.57 13.43 -0.76
C LEU A 122 11.13 13.43 -2.19
N ILE A 123 12.03 14.36 -2.48
CA ILE A 123 12.81 14.30 -3.71
C ILE A 123 13.94 13.31 -3.46
N VAL A 124 13.94 12.23 -4.23
CA VAL A 124 15.04 11.26 -4.24
C VAL A 124 15.71 11.42 -5.60
N ASP A 125 17.02 11.66 -5.58
CA ASP A 125 17.85 11.56 -6.77
C ASP A 125 18.13 10.08 -7.04
N SER A 126 17.07 9.32 -7.30
CA SER A 126 17.19 7.93 -7.68
C SER A 126 17.43 7.93 -9.18
N GLY A 127 18.66 7.61 -9.59
CA GLY A 127 18.92 7.08 -10.93
C GLY A 127 18.00 5.89 -11.24
N LYS A 128 18.11 5.32 -12.45
CA LYS A 128 17.32 4.16 -12.86
C LYS A 128 17.28 3.12 -11.73
N VAL A 129 16.07 2.83 -11.26
CA VAL A 129 15.83 1.79 -10.27
C VAL A 129 16.00 0.44 -10.98
N ASP A 130 16.89 -0.40 -10.46
CA ASP A 130 17.18 -1.71 -11.03
C ASP A 130 16.10 -2.75 -10.65
N THR A 131 15.99 -3.79 -11.48
CA THR A 131 15.23 -4.99 -11.15
C THR A 131 15.93 -5.71 -10.00
N VAL A 132 15.25 -5.78 -8.87
CA VAL A 132 15.75 -6.41 -7.63
C VAL A 132 15.34 -7.86 -7.56
N ALA A 133 14.15 -8.18 -8.02
CA ALA A 133 13.62 -9.52 -7.97
C ALA A 133 12.82 -9.86 -9.23
N VAL A 134 12.87 -11.12 -9.60
CA VAL A 134 12.01 -11.71 -10.63
C VAL A 134 11.13 -12.75 -9.95
N GLY A 135 9.83 -12.57 -10.04
CA GLY A 135 8.83 -13.50 -9.53
C GLY A 135 8.46 -14.51 -10.61
N THR A 136 8.72 -15.79 -10.38
CA THR A 136 8.41 -16.85 -11.35
C THR A 136 6.99 -17.39 -11.13
N HIS A 137 6.18 -17.42 -12.18
CA HIS A 137 4.82 -17.96 -12.09
C HIS A 137 4.83 -19.47 -11.84
N VAL A 138 3.91 -19.92 -10.99
CA VAL A 138 3.61 -21.33 -10.75
C VAL A 138 2.09 -21.53 -10.71
N GLU A 139 1.62 -22.72 -11.08
CA GLU A 139 0.19 -23.04 -11.02
C GLU A 139 -0.32 -23.11 -9.57
N GLU A 140 0.51 -23.61 -8.67
CA GLU A 140 0.19 -23.73 -7.24
C GLU A 140 1.38 -23.33 -6.39
N LEU A 141 1.12 -22.47 -5.40
CA LEU A 141 2.13 -22.03 -4.46
C LEU A 141 2.25 -23.00 -3.28
N SER A 142 3.36 -23.72 -3.20
CA SER A 142 3.62 -24.70 -2.15
C SER A 142 5.12 -24.86 -1.90
N MET A 143 5.49 -25.55 -0.82
CA MET A 143 6.90 -25.92 -0.58
C MET A 143 7.46 -26.82 -1.69
N ALA A 144 6.62 -27.65 -2.30
CA ALA A 144 7.03 -28.52 -3.39
C ALA A 144 7.34 -27.72 -4.67
N SER A 145 6.52 -26.72 -5.02
CA SER A 145 6.83 -25.84 -6.15
C SER A 145 8.05 -24.95 -5.85
N ALA A 146 8.20 -24.45 -4.62
CA ALA A 146 9.40 -23.74 -4.18
C ALA A 146 10.70 -24.54 -4.39
N GLY A 147 10.75 -25.78 -3.91
CA GLY A 147 11.93 -26.63 -4.04
C GLY A 147 12.23 -27.11 -5.46
N LYS A 148 11.21 -27.14 -6.34
CA LYS A 148 11.38 -27.54 -7.75
C LYS A 148 11.78 -26.37 -8.65
N MET A 149 11.19 -25.20 -8.41
CA MET A 149 11.28 -24.05 -9.34
C MET A 149 12.43 -23.11 -9.02
N LEU A 150 12.87 -23.04 -7.77
CA LEU A 150 13.98 -22.17 -7.37
C LEU A 150 15.27 -22.98 -7.22
N THR A 151 16.26 -22.62 -8.04
CA THR A 151 17.65 -23.06 -7.93
C THR A 151 18.44 -22.09 -7.06
N SER A 152 19.70 -22.40 -6.76
CA SER A 152 20.55 -21.51 -5.94
C SER A 152 20.77 -20.12 -6.54
N ASP A 153 20.71 -20.00 -7.87
CA ASP A 153 20.94 -18.75 -8.59
C ASP A 153 19.68 -17.85 -8.60
N ASP A 154 18.51 -18.42 -8.33
CA ASP A 154 17.25 -17.68 -8.22
C ASP A 154 17.10 -16.97 -6.86
N PHE A 155 18.01 -17.23 -5.91
CA PHE A 155 17.99 -16.60 -4.59
C PHE A 155 18.81 -15.31 -4.56
N ILE A 156 18.12 -14.22 -4.28
CA ILE A 156 18.68 -12.90 -4.03
C ILE A 156 19.23 -12.84 -2.61
N THR A 157 20.41 -12.25 -2.44
CA THR A 157 21.09 -12.15 -1.14
C THR A 157 20.91 -10.76 -0.55
N VAL A 158 20.43 -10.68 0.69
CA VAL A 158 20.33 -9.43 1.47
C VAL A 158 21.07 -9.63 2.80
N GLY A 159 22.26 -9.03 2.91
CA GLY A 159 23.15 -9.33 4.03
C GLY A 159 23.50 -10.83 4.06
N LYS A 160 23.12 -11.54 5.13
CA LYS A 160 23.30 -13.00 5.24
C LYS A 160 22.06 -13.80 4.82
N HIS A 161 20.95 -13.13 4.52
CA HIS A 161 19.72 -13.79 4.12
C HIS A 161 19.70 -14.07 2.64
N LYS A 162 18.91 -15.07 2.25
CA LYS A 162 18.63 -15.40 0.86
C LYS A 162 17.14 -15.60 0.67
N PHE A 163 16.58 -15.01 -0.37
CA PHE A 163 15.16 -15.18 -0.72
C PHE A 163 14.97 -15.29 -2.24
N GLY A 164 13.92 -16.00 -2.66
CA GLY A 164 13.41 -16.04 -4.02
C GLY A 164 11.93 -15.69 -4.04
N VAL A 165 11.37 -15.48 -5.23
CA VAL A 165 9.98 -15.05 -5.39
C VAL A 165 9.25 -15.95 -6.39
N LEU A 166 8.08 -16.44 -5.99
CA LEU A 166 7.14 -17.16 -6.84
C LEU A 166 5.80 -16.43 -6.81
N TRP A 167 4.93 -16.66 -7.79
CA TRP A 167 3.58 -16.11 -7.76
C TRP A 167 2.55 -16.97 -8.49
N THR A 168 1.28 -16.80 -8.10
CA THR A 168 0.08 -17.30 -8.78
C THR A 168 -0.87 -16.13 -9.03
N ARG A 169 -2.01 -16.37 -9.69
CA ARG A 169 -3.07 -15.36 -9.85
C ARG A 169 -3.61 -14.81 -8.53
N GLU A 170 -3.48 -15.56 -7.43
CA GLU A 170 -4.07 -15.24 -6.13
C GLU A 170 -3.04 -14.78 -5.09
N THR A 171 -1.80 -15.26 -5.20
CA THR A 171 -0.81 -15.14 -4.12
C THR A 171 0.60 -14.81 -4.63
N LEU A 172 1.30 -13.96 -3.89
CA LEU A 172 2.75 -13.78 -3.96
C LEU A 172 3.42 -14.68 -2.94
N GLY A 173 4.36 -15.51 -3.39
CA GLY A 173 5.18 -16.36 -2.52
C GLY A 173 6.58 -15.82 -2.36
N ILE A 174 7.00 -15.59 -1.12
CA ILE A 174 8.37 -15.24 -0.77
C ILE A 174 9.02 -16.46 -0.16
N VAL A 175 10.01 -17.03 -0.85
CA VAL A 175 10.71 -18.23 -0.42
C VAL A 175 12.02 -17.83 0.23
N ILE A 176 12.20 -18.13 1.51
CA ILE A 176 13.36 -17.74 2.31
C ILE A 176 14.19 -18.98 2.61
N LYS A 177 15.49 -18.93 2.37
CA LYS A 177 16.43 -19.95 2.87
C LYS A 177 16.70 -19.69 4.35
N LYS A 178 16.45 -20.72 5.17
CA LYS A 178 16.76 -20.71 6.60
C LYS A 178 18.26 -20.51 6.78
N GLY A 179 18.64 -19.74 7.81
CA GLY A 179 20.04 -19.54 8.15
C GLY A 179 20.19 -18.53 9.28
N PRO A 180 20.24 -17.22 8.97
CA PRO A 180 20.41 -16.19 9.99
C PRO A 180 19.20 -16.12 10.92
N ARG A 181 19.38 -15.54 12.11
CA ARG A 181 18.32 -15.40 13.14
C ARG A 181 17.65 -14.05 13.10
N GLU A 182 18.27 -13.09 12.43
CA GLU A 182 17.81 -11.72 12.30
C GLU A 182 16.51 -11.65 11.45
N PRO A 183 15.61 -10.68 11.69
CA PRO A 183 14.41 -10.54 10.89
C PRO A 183 14.70 -10.08 9.46
N LEU A 184 13.99 -10.66 8.50
CA LEU A 184 14.01 -10.24 7.11
C LEU A 184 12.69 -9.55 6.76
N THR A 185 12.74 -8.29 6.37
CA THR A 185 11.56 -7.50 6.01
C THR A 185 11.47 -7.29 4.51
N PHE A 186 10.29 -7.56 3.95
CA PHE A 186 9.93 -7.25 2.58
C PHE A 186 8.97 -6.08 2.54
N SER A 187 9.16 -5.17 1.60
CA SER A 187 8.33 -4.00 1.40
C SER A 187 7.73 -4.03 0.00
N PHE A 188 6.43 -3.73 -0.10
CA PHE A 188 5.71 -3.69 -1.37
C PHE A 188 5.09 -2.31 -1.58
N ASP A 189 5.35 -1.75 -2.75
CA ASP A 189 4.65 -0.59 -3.29
C ASP A 189 3.93 -1.02 -4.58
N GLY A 190 2.60 -1.07 -4.52
CA GLY A 190 1.78 -1.36 -5.70
C GLY A 190 1.80 -0.25 -6.76
N LYS A 191 2.41 0.90 -6.45
CA LYS A 191 2.62 2.02 -7.36
C LYS A 191 3.98 1.83 -8.05
N ASN A 192 4.02 1.97 -9.37
CA ASN A 192 5.29 1.93 -10.12
C ASN A 192 6.17 3.18 -9.83
N GLY A 193 6.81 3.21 -8.65
CA GLY A 193 8.26 3.28 -8.50
C GLY A 193 9.06 4.42 -9.14
N LYS A 194 8.54 5.63 -9.32
CA LYS A 194 9.36 6.76 -9.84
C LYS A 194 9.35 8.03 -8.99
N SER A 195 8.78 7.99 -7.79
CA SER A 195 8.74 9.16 -6.90
C SER A 195 8.49 8.76 -5.46
N ALA A 196 9.33 9.23 -4.54
CA ALA A 196 9.10 9.09 -3.12
C ALA A 196 8.03 10.08 -2.62
N PHE A 197 6.81 9.97 -3.15
CA PHE A 197 5.69 10.41 -2.34
C PHE A 197 5.78 9.59 -1.07
N LEU A 198 5.99 10.23 0.06
CA LEU A 198 6.09 9.56 1.35
C LEU A 198 4.75 8.91 1.72
N SER A 199 3.76 8.83 0.81
CA SER A 199 2.34 8.59 1.00
C SER A 199 1.74 7.43 0.21
N TYR A 200 1.64 6.26 0.83
CA TYR A 200 0.44 5.51 1.29
C TYR A 200 0.97 4.24 2.05
N PRO A 201 0.21 3.21 2.52
CA PRO A 201 0.74 2.10 3.29
C PRO A 201 1.53 1.18 2.39
N ASP A 202 2.80 1.51 2.27
CA ASP A 202 3.86 0.54 2.13
C ASP A 202 3.51 -0.66 3.00
N ARG A 203 3.36 -1.78 2.31
CA ARG A 203 2.99 -3.05 2.89
C ARG A 203 4.28 -3.73 3.28
N PHE A 204 4.42 -4.04 4.57
CA PHE A 204 5.60 -4.69 5.08
C PHE A 204 5.25 -6.09 5.53
N VAL A 205 6.11 -7.05 5.22
CA VAL A 205 6.07 -8.41 5.76
C VAL A 205 7.45 -8.69 6.35
N SER A 206 7.52 -8.77 7.67
CA SER A 206 8.72 -9.16 8.41
C SER A 206 8.62 -10.63 8.76
N PHE A 207 9.56 -11.43 8.29
CA PHE A 207 9.75 -12.81 8.71
C PHE A 207 10.75 -12.86 9.87
N PHE A 208 10.38 -13.58 10.93
CA PHE A 208 11.23 -13.85 12.09
C PHE A 208 11.60 -15.33 12.06
N PRO A 209 12.90 -15.66 11.85
CA PRO A 209 13.36 -17.04 11.84
C PRO A 209 13.08 -17.78 13.15
N GLU A 210 13.10 -17.06 14.26
CA GLU A 210 12.66 -17.61 15.55
C GLU A 210 11.15 -17.88 15.51
N GLY A 211 10.80 -19.18 15.54
CA GLY A 211 9.42 -19.64 15.52
C GLY A 211 8.76 -19.65 14.13
N ASP A 212 9.53 -19.43 13.05
CA ASP A 212 9.01 -19.34 11.68
C ASP A 212 7.77 -18.42 11.60
N SER A 213 7.85 -17.23 12.20
CA SER A 213 6.71 -16.34 12.40
C SER A 213 6.78 -15.10 11.51
N ILE A 214 5.63 -14.43 11.35
CA ILE A 214 5.53 -13.21 10.56
C ILE A 214 4.86 -12.09 11.35
N ARG A 215 5.29 -10.86 11.04
CA ARG A 215 4.55 -9.64 11.32
C ARG A 215 4.36 -8.91 10.03
N ALA A 216 3.13 -8.72 9.62
CA ALA A 216 2.81 -7.89 8.49
C ALA A 216 2.05 -6.67 8.95
N TYR A 217 2.42 -5.52 8.41
CA TYR A 217 1.92 -4.25 8.87
C TYR A 217 1.97 -3.21 7.77
N HIS A 218 1.32 -2.11 8.05
CA HIS A 218 1.32 -0.93 7.23
C HIS A 218 1.22 0.34 8.08
N HIS A 219 1.24 1.53 7.48
CA HIS A 219 1.11 2.78 8.22
C HIS A 219 -0.21 3.49 7.92
N ALA A 220 -0.95 3.82 8.97
CA ALA A 220 -1.92 4.91 8.98
C ALA A 220 -1.22 6.23 9.29
N ARG A 221 -1.88 7.35 8.98
CA ARG A 221 -1.29 8.68 9.17
C ARG A 221 -2.29 9.65 9.73
N ALA A 222 -1.78 10.66 10.42
CA ALA A 222 -2.56 11.78 10.89
C ALA A 222 -1.71 13.05 10.81
N VAL A 223 -2.39 14.19 10.72
CA VAL A 223 -1.76 15.48 11.01
C VAL A 223 -1.66 15.63 12.52
N SER A 224 -0.51 16.08 13.01
CA SER A 224 -0.28 16.50 14.40
C SER A 224 0.30 17.91 14.43
N ASP A 225 0.33 18.54 15.61
CA ASP A 225 0.92 19.86 15.81
C ASP A 225 2.40 19.93 15.42
N THR A 226 3.09 18.79 15.41
CA THR A 226 4.51 18.66 15.05
C THR A 226 4.75 18.15 13.63
N GLY A 227 3.67 17.88 12.88
CA GLY A 227 3.71 17.40 11.50
C GLY A 227 3.02 16.05 11.29
N ILE A 228 3.37 15.35 10.20
CA ILE A 228 2.78 14.05 9.85
C ILE A 228 3.18 12.98 10.87
N LEU A 229 2.19 12.43 11.56
CA LEU A 229 2.34 11.24 12.39
C LEU A 229 2.10 9.98 11.54
N TYR A 230 2.93 8.97 11.75
CA TYR A 230 2.77 7.64 11.16
C TYR A 230 2.47 6.65 12.28
N THR A 231 1.36 5.94 12.19
CA THR A 231 0.96 4.90 13.14
C THR A 231 0.95 3.56 12.44
N GLU A 232 1.67 2.60 13.00
CA GLU A 232 1.62 1.24 12.48
C GLU A 232 0.22 0.63 12.68
N LYS A 233 -0.25 -0.10 11.66
CA LYS A 233 -1.47 -0.87 11.66
C LYS A 233 -1.15 -2.27 11.17
N GLU A 234 -1.62 -3.26 11.89
CA GLU A 234 -1.45 -4.66 11.54
C GLU A 234 -2.13 -4.98 10.20
N TRP A 235 -1.47 -5.82 9.41
CA TRP A 235 -1.91 -6.26 8.09
C TRP A 235 -1.80 -7.78 8.00
N LEU A 236 -2.58 -8.52 8.79
CA LEU A 236 -2.49 -9.97 8.88
C LEU A 236 -3.74 -10.70 8.37
N ASN A 237 -4.41 -10.17 7.36
CA ASN A 237 -5.48 -10.95 6.74
C ASN A 237 -4.83 -12.05 5.87
N LYS A 238 -4.97 -13.32 6.27
CA LYS A 238 -4.62 -14.53 5.50
C LYS A 238 -3.18 -14.67 4.96
N ILE A 239 -2.22 -13.88 5.44
CA ILE A 239 -0.80 -14.16 5.15
C ILE A 239 -0.42 -15.42 5.94
N THR A 240 0.13 -16.41 5.25
CA THR A 240 0.51 -17.69 5.87
C THR A 240 2.00 -17.96 5.75
N VAL A 241 2.49 -18.81 6.65
CA VAL A 241 3.86 -19.32 6.63
C VAL A 241 3.81 -20.83 6.55
N SER A 242 4.63 -21.40 5.68
CA SER A 242 4.87 -22.84 5.59
C SER A 242 6.37 -23.08 5.62
N ALA A 243 6.84 -24.04 6.42
CA ALA A 243 8.24 -24.37 6.50
C ALA A 243 8.47 -25.83 6.08
N GLY A 244 9.58 -26.10 5.40
CA GLY A 244 9.96 -27.45 4.98
C GLY A 244 11.42 -27.50 4.57
N GLY A 245 12.18 -28.42 5.19
CA GLY A 245 13.62 -28.50 4.97
C GLY A 245 14.35 -27.21 5.36
N ASP A 246 15.21 -26.73 4.46
CA ASP A 246 15.96 -25.47 4.58
C ASP A 246 15.18 -24.25 4.05
N LEU A 247 13.92 -24.41 3.66
CA LEU A 247 13.11 -23.35 3.08
C LEU A 247 11.92 -22.97 3.98
N VAL A 248 11.52 -21.71 3.86
CA VAL A 248 10.27 -21.16 4.38
C VAL A 248 9.56 -20.45 3.25
N LEU A 249 8.26 -20.68 3.08
CA LEU A 249 7.40 -19.98 2.16
C LEU A 249 6.46 -19.06 2.95
N VAL A 250 6.54 -17.76 2.66
CA VAL A 250 5.57 -16.76 3.13
C VAL A 250 4.63 -16.43 1.98
N SER A 251 3.34 -16.69 2.17
CA SER A 251 2.30 -16.53 1.16
C SER A 251 1.48 -15.28 1.44
N VAL A 252 1.56 -14.29 0.54
CA VAL A 252 0.92 -12.97 0.65
C VAL A 252 -0.18 -12.87 -0.42
N PRO A 253 -1.47 -12.82 -0.05
CA PRO A 253 -2.54 -12.70 -1.04
C PRO A 253 -2.50 -11.37 -1.79
N TRP A 254 -2.65 -11.41 -3.12
CA TRP A 254 -2.62 -10.20 -3.96
C TRP A 254 -3.75 -9.23 -3.65
N TYR A 255 -4.94 -9.74 -3.32
CA TYR A 255 -6.07 -8.87 -2.98
C TYR A 255 -5.80 -8.01 -1.74
N ASP A 256 -4.95 -8.48 -0.81
CA ASP A 256 -4.57 -7.77 0.41
C ASP A 256 -3.48 -6.72 0.15
N THR A 257 -2.65 -6.93 -0.87
CA THR A 257 -1.70 -5.93 -1.37
C THR A 257 -2.36 -4.91 -2.29
N GLY A 258 -3.53 -5.25 -2.86
CA GLY A 258 -4.27 -4.49 -3.85
C GLY A 258 -3.54 -4.36 -5.21
N ILE A 259 -2.65 -5.29 -5.49
CA ILE A 259 -1.94 -5.41 -6.76
C ILE A 259 -2.66 -6.46 -7.60
N ILE A 260 -2.86 -6.17 -8.88
CA ILE A 260 -3.38 -7.15 -9.85
C ILE A 260 -2.18 -7.81 -10.51
N PRO A 261 -1.98 -9.13 -10.35
CA PRO A 261 -0.84 -9.82 -10.92
C PRO A 261 -1.07 -10.22 -12.38
N PHE A 262 -0.05 -10.05 -13.22
CA PHE A 262 0.01 -10.52 -14.60
C PHE A 262 1.46 -10.54 -15.08
N ASP A 263 1.73 -11.23 -16.18
CA ASP A 263 3.06 -11.32 -16.80
C ASP A 263 3.57 -9.94 -17.25
N GLY A 264 4.80 -9.60 -16.84
CA GLY A 264 5.39 -8.28 -17.04
C GLY A 264 4.96 -7.23 -16.01
N ARG A 265 4.10 -7.56 -15.04
CA ARG A 265 3.74 -6.62 -13.96
C ARG A 265 4.98 -6.24 -13.16
N ILE A 266 5.14 -4.93 -12.96
CA ILE A 266 6.16 -4.36 -12.07
C ILE A 266 5.50 -3.94 -10.75
N VAL A 267 6.19 -4.23 -9.65
CA VAL A 267 5.84 -3.86 -8.28
C VAL A 267 7.05 -3.22 -7.63
N GLY A 268 6.89 -2.08 -6.97
CA GLY A 268 7.97 -1.50 -6.17
C GLY A 268 8.30 -2.44 -5.01
N PHE A 269 9.57 -2.83 -4.87
CA PHE A 269 9.96 -3.89 -3.96
C PHE A 269 11.35 -3.63 -3.35
N ALA A 270 11.47 -3.91 -2.05
CA ALA A 270 12.75 -3.97 -1.40
C ALA A 270 12.75 -5.00 -0.28
N ALA A 271 13.92 -5.56 0.01
CA ALA A 271 14.15 -6.46 1.12
C ALA A 271 15.19 -5.85 2.08
N PHE A 272 15.02 -6.05 3.38
CA PHE A 272 15.84 -5.46 4.44
C PHE A 272 16.20 -6.51 5.47
N ALA A 273 17.51 -6.72 5.69
CA ALA A 273 18.03 -7.48 6.81
C ALA A 273 18.43 -6.50 7.91
N GLU A 274 17.52 -6.33 8.87
CA GLU A 274 17.58 -5.26 9.89
C GLU A 274 17.86 -3.87 9.29
N ASP A 275 18.67 -3.06 9.98
CA ASP A 275 19.14 -1.74 9.52
C ASP A 275 20.50 -1.82 8.81
N GLN A 276 21.04 -3.03 8.58
CA GLN A 276 22.42 -3.23 8.11
C GLN A 276 22.55 -3.45 6.61
N ALA A 277 21.57 -4.12 5.99
CA ALA A 277 21.60 -4.42 4.58
C ALA A 277 20.22 -4.31 3.93
N SER A 278 20.20 -3.88 2.68
CA SER A 278 19.00 -3.78 1.87
C SER A 278 19.28 -4.27 0.46
N GLU A 279 18.25 -4.76 -0.21
CA GLU A 279 18.22 -4.93 -1.66
C GLU A 279 17.04 -4.12 -2.22
N PRO A 280 17.27 -3.13 -3.09
CA PRO A 280 18.57 -2.75 -3.64
C PRO A 280 19.48 -2.11 -2.57
N ALA A 281 20.79 -2.15 -2.79
CA ALA A 281 21.76 -1.57 -1.85
C ALA A 281 21.48 -0.08 -1.61
N GLY A 282 21.41 0.33 -0.35
CA GLY A 282 21.15 1.73 0.03
C GLY A 282 19.67 2.14 0.03
N ALA A 283 18.76 1.21 -0.27
CA ALA A 283 17.33 1.43 -0.09
C ALA A 283 17.01 1.82 1.36
N LYS A 284 16.05 2.74 1.51
CA LYS A 284 15.58 3.22 2.80
C LYS A 284 14.18 2.65 3.04
N ARG A 285 14.02 1.90 4.14
CA ARG A 285 12.80 1.15 4.49
C ARG A 285 11.50 1.96 4.44
N ARG A 286 11.56 3.28 4.66
CA ARG A 286 10.37 4.15 4.68
C ARG A 286 10.27 5.11 3.49
N ILE A 287 11.06 4.87 2.44
CA ILE A 287 11.14 5.76 1.26
C ILE A 287 11.02 4.89 0.00
N PRO A 288 9.80 4.65 -0.51
CA PRO A 288 9.56 3.78 -1.67
C PRO A 288 10.33 4.17 -2.93
N GLY A 289 10.57 5.47 -3.13
CA GLY A 289 11.40 5.93 -4.25
C GLY A 289 12.88 5.52 -4.19
N THR A 290 13.30 4.80 -3.15
CA THR A 290 14.65 4.18 -3.06
C THR A 290 14.61 2.67 -3.26
N TRP A 291 13.44 2.08 -3.49
CA TRP A 291 13.27 0.64 -3.67
C TRP A 291 13.44 0.25 -5.14
N GLY A 292 13.57 -1.05 -5.37
CA GLY A 292 13.74 -1.72 -6.66
C GLY A 292 12.44 -2.07 -7.37
N ASP A 293 12.57 -2.77 -8.49
CA ASP A 293 11.46 -3.43 -9.17
C ASP A 293 11.44 -4.94 -8.85
N LEU A 294 10.26 -5.45 -8.46
CA LEU A 294 9.89 -6.86 -8.60
C LEU A 294 9.13 -7.02 -9.92
N VAL A 295 9.64 -7.86 -10.81
CA VAL A 295 9.01 -8.14 -12.12
C VAL A 295 8.38 -9.53 -12.08
N LEU A 296 7.07 -9.61 -12.31
CA LEU A 296 6.35 -10.88 -12.40
C LEU A 296 6.49 -11.45 -13.81
N VAL A 297 6.91 -12.71 -13.93
CA VAL A 297 7.12 -13.36 -15.24
C VAL A 297 6.45 -14.74 -15.34
N GLY A 298 6.10 -15.13 -16.57
CA GLY A 298 5.67 -16.48 -16.95
C GLY A 298 4.20 -16.82 -16.66
N GLY A 299 3.39 -15.83 -16.32
CA GLY A 299 1.98 -16.02 -15.95
C GLY A 299 0.98 -15.56 -17.02
N PRO A 300 -0.29 -15.33 -16.64
CA PRO A 300 -1.30 -14.82 -17.56
C PRO A 300 -1.02 -13.38 -17.98
N LYS A 301 -1.51 -13.01 -19.16
CA LYS A 301 -1.39 -11.66 -19.70
C LYS A 301 -2.25 -10.65 -18.94
N GLU A 302 -1.99 -9.36 -19.18
CA GLU A 302 -2.78 -8.28 -18.60
C GLU A 302 -4.27 -8.42 -19.03
N PRO A 303 -5.24 -8.30 -18.10
CA PRO A 303 -6.66 -8.54 -18.39
C PRO A 303 -7.25 -7.70 -19.54
N SER A 304 -6.66 -6.54 -19.87
CA SER A 304 -7.10 -5.72 -21.00
C SER A 304 -6.71 -6.30 -22.38
N GLU A 305 -5.77 -7.24 -22.44
CA GLU A 305 -5.38 -7.91 -23.69
C GLU A 305 -6.28 -9.11 -24.03
N GLU A 306 -7.10 -9.59 -23.09
CA GLU A 306 -8.02 -10.72 -23.33
C GLU A 306 -9.38 -10.30 -23.94
N ILE A 307 -9.61 -8.98 -24.14
CA ILE A 307 -10.88 -8.42 -24.64
C ILE A 307 -10.86 -8.13 -26.16
N ASN A 308 -9.75 -8.41 -26.85
CA ASN A 308 -9.65 -8.28 -28.32
C ASN A 308 -9.58 -9.63 -29.03
#